data_AF-A0A938G8I1-F1
#
_entry.id   AF-A0A938G8I1-F1
#
_cell.length_a   1.000
_cell.length_b   1.000
_cell.length_c   1.000
_cell.angle_alpha   90.00
_cell.angle_beta   90.00
_cell.angle_gamma   90.00
#
_symmetry.space_group_name_H-M   'P 1'
#
loop_
_entity.id
_entity.type
_entity.pdbx_description
1 polymer ?
#
loop_
_entity_poly.entity_id
_entity_poly.type
_entity_poly.pdbx_seq_one_letter_code
_entity_poly.pdbx_strand_id
1 'polypeptide(L)'
;MIAAFAVAACLVLPSGAQVVDPFRAPECDRCAGNRGLELAVAPDSPLAAGLSGVVTFAGQVGGRNYVVVRAASDARVRVTYGGLAAISVSRGDRVVRGEQLGRVATDLFLGVRIGERYVDPL
;
A
#
# COMPACT_ATOMS: atom_id res chain seq x y z
N MET A 1 4.75 -22.55 7.54
CA MET A 1 4.79 -21.79 6.27
C MET A 1 3.35 -21.48 5.88
N ILE A 2 2.80 -20.37 6.39
CA ILE A 2 1.49 -19.88 5.96
C ILE A 2 1.81 -18.75 4.97
N ALA A 3 1.34 -18.96 3.75
CA ALA A 3 1.88 -18.42 2.53
C ALA A 3 1.67 -16.90 2.38
N ALA A 4 2.69 -16.24 1.83
CA ALA A 4 2.60 -14.87 1.31
C ALA A 4 1.41 -14.69 0.33
N PHE A 5 0.94 -15.77 -0.28
CA PHE A 5 -0.24 -15.85 -1.16
C PHE A 5 -1.56 -15.34 -0.54
N ALA A 6 -1.75 -15.45 0.78
CA ALA A 6 -3.06 -15.15 1.38
C ALA A 6 -3.34 -13.64 1.55
N VAL A 7 -2.29 -12.80 1.59
CA VAL A 7 -2.44 -11.34 1.81
C VAL A 7 -2.74 -10.61 0.49
N ALA A 8 -2.09 -11.03 -0.60
CA ALA A 8 -2.31 -10.54 -1.96
C ALA A 8 -3.79 -10.70 -2.41
N ALA A 9 -4.36 -11.88 -2.16
CA ALA A 9 -5.71 -12.25 -2.60
C ALA A 9 -6.86 -11.40 -2.00
N CYS A 10 -6.60 -10.54 -1.00
CA CYS A 10 -7.62 -9.72 -0.37
C CYS A 10 -7.44 -8.20 -0.56
N LEU A 11 -6.37 -7.75 -1.22
CA LEU A 11 -6.20 -6.33 -1.49
C LEU A 11 -7.15 -5.87 -2.60
N VAL A 12 -7.93 -4.84 -2.32
CA VAL A 12 -8.70 -4.14 -3.35
C VAL A 12 -7.79 -3.11 -3.99
N LEU A 13 -7.43 -3.32 -5.25
CA LEU A 13 -6.79 -2.28 -6.06
C LEU A 13 -7.85 -1.26 -6.51
N PRO A 14 -7.47 0.01 -6.74
CA PRO A 14 -8.37 0.96 -7.41
C PRO A 14 -8.87 0.37 -8.73
N SER A 15 -10.16 0.57 -9.02
CA SER A 15 -10.75 0.10 -10.27
C SER A 15 -10.03 0.70 -11.48
N GLY A 16 -9.56 -0.16 -12.39
CA GLY A 16 -8.82 0.27 -13.59
C GLY A 16 -7.33 0.53 -13.37
N ALA A 17 -6.79 0.25 -12.17
CA ALA A 17 -5.36 0.30 -11.93
C ALA A 17 -4.61 -0.72 -12.82
N GLN A 18 -3.54 -0.28 -13.46
CA GLN A 18 -2.66 -1.14 -14.25
C GLN A 18 -1.27 -1.19 -13.61
N VAL A 19 -0.71 -2.39 -13.46
CA VAL A 19 0.67 -2.53 -12.99
C VAL A 19 1.60 -2.05 -14.10
N VAL A 20 2.33 -0.96 -13.85
CA VAL A 20 3.34 -0.41 -14.77
C VAL A 20 4.75 -0.80 -14.36
N ASP A 21 4.98 -1.01 -13.07
CA ASP A 21 6.24 -1.55 -12.56
C ASP A 21 5.97 -2.65 -11.53
N PRO A 22 6.28 -3.93 -11.83
CA PRO A 22 5.99 -5.03 -10.93
C PRO A 22 6.97 -5.11 -9.76
N PHE A 23 6.60 -5.87 -8.74
CA PHE A 23 7.46 -6.18 -7.62
C PHE A 23 8.75 -6.88 -8.08
N ARG A 24 9.87 -6.44 -7.52
CA ARG A 24 11.19 -7.07 -7.69
C ARG A 24 11.91 -7.04 -6.35
N ALA A 25 11.99 -8.20 -5.70
CA ALA A 25 12.69 -8.34 -4.44
C ALA A 25 14.15 -7.85 -4.58
N PRO A 26 14.62 -6.96 -3.71
CA PRO A 26 16.01 -6.52 -3.75
C PRO A 26 16.93 -7.65 -3.25
N GLU A 27 18.11 -7.78 -3.87
CA GLU A 27 19.10 -8.82 -3.50
C GLU A 27 19.71 -8.62 -2.09
N CYS A 28 19.61 -7.40 -1.56
CA CYS A 28 20.03 -7.03 -0.21
C CYS A 28 19.17 -5.88 0.32
N ASP A 29 19.25 -5.60 1.63
CA ASP A 29 18.38 -4.62 2.29
C ASP A 29 18.38 -3.22 1.64
N ARG A 30 19.51 -2.79 1.09
CA ARG A 30 19.69 -1.47 0.43
C ARG A 30 19.96 -1.57 -1.06
N CYS A 31 19.77 -2.74 -1.66
CA CYS A 31 19.95 -2.95 -3.09
C CYS A 31 18.77 -2.38 -3.88
N ALA A 32 19.01 -2.16 -5.17
CA ALA A 32 17.99 -1.83 -6.14
C ALA A 32 16.92 -2.93 -6.22
N GLY A 33 15.72 -2.53 -6.63
CA GLY A 33 14.54 -3.38 -6.67
C GLY A 33 13.28 -2.53 -6.49
N ASN A 34 12.11 -3.14 -6.70
CA ASN A 34 10.83 -2.52 -6.40
C ASN A 34 10.17 -3.30 -5.26
N ARG A 35 10.04 -2.65 -4.09
CA ARG A 35 9.52 -3.25 -2.85
C ARG A 35 7.98 -3.24 -2.78
N GLY A 36 7.32 -2.97 -3.90
CA GLY A 36 5.88 -2.98 -4.08
C GLY A 36 5.54 -3.00 -5.57
N LEU A 37 4.36 -2.51 -5.91
CA LEU A 37 3.92 -2.25 -7.28
C LEU A 37 3.87 -0.74 -7.52
N GLU A 38 4.25 -0.30 -8.72
CA GLU A 38 3.79 1.00 -9.22
C GLU A 38 2.60 0.77 -10.15
N LEU A 39 1.52 1.49 -9.87
CA LEU A 39 0.24 1.37 -10.55
C LEU A 39 -0.06 2.67 -11.30
N ALA A 40 -0.35 2.55 -12.60
CA ALA A 40 -1.01 3.62 -13.34
C ALA A 40 -2.48 3.68 -12.93
N VAL A 41 -2.89 4.84 -12.45
CA VAL A 41 -4.25 5.14 -12.01
C VAL A 41 -4.58 6.55 -12.50
N ALA A 42 -5.84 6.81 -12.87
CA ALA A 42 -6.23 8.16 -13.27
C ALA A 42 -5.97 9.15 -12.12
N PRO A 43 -5.43 10.36 -12.39
CA PRO A 43 -5.25 11.37 -11.37
C PRO A 43 -6.54 11.70 -10.61
N ASP A 44 -6.39 12.06 -9.33
CA ASP A 44 -7.49 12.37 -8.41
C ASP A 44 -8.46 11.21 -8.11
N SER A 45 -8.19 10.01 -8.62
CA SER A 45 -9.00 8.82 -8.32
C SER A 45 -9.08 8.57 -6.81
N PRO A 46 -10.25 8.19 -6.29
CA PRO A 46 -10.38 7.83 -4.89
C PRO A 46 -9.54 6.60 -4.58
N LEU A 47 -8.72 6.71 -3.53
CA LEU A 47 -7.95 5.59 -3.01
C LEU A 47 -8.65 5.03 -1.78
N ALA A 48 -8.96 3.74 -1.81
CA ALA A 48 -9.59 3.03 -0.71
C ALA A 48 -8.61 2.08 0.01
N ALA A 49 -8.89 1.77 1.26
CA ALA A 49 -8.15 0.79 2.04
C ALA A 49 -8.38 -0.61 1.46
N GLY A 50 -7.31 -1.27 1.03
CA GLY A 50 -7.35 -2.65 0.55
C GLY A 50 -7.67 -3.66 1.65
N LEU A 51 -7.50 -3.31 2.93
CA LEU A 51 -7.84 -4.15 4.08
C LEU A 51 -8.27 -3.32 5.30
N SER A 52 -8.98 -3.95 6.24
CA SER A 52 -9.33 -3.33 7.52
C SER A 52 -8.15 -3.33 8.50
N GLY A 53 -7.96 -2.23 9.23
CA GLY A 53 -6.78 -2.09 10.09
C GLY A 53 -6.69 -0.76 10.82
N VAL A 54 -5.47 -0.43 11.24
CA VAL A 54 -5.14 0.84 11.89
C VAL A 54 -4.08 1.56 11.07
N VAL A 55 -4.30 2.85 10.82
CA VAL A 55 -3.32 3.72 10.18
C VAL A 55 -2.14 3.93 11.11
N THR A 56 -0.98 3.44 10.72
CA THR A 56 0.28 3.55 11.48
C THR A 56 1.16 4.70 11.04
N PHE A 57 0.94 5.21 9.82
CA PHE A 57 1.60 6.38 9.26
C PHE A 57 0.66 7.06 8.27
N ALA A 58 0.63 8.38 8.29
CA ALA A 58 -0.06 9.24 7.33
C ALA A 58 0.74 10.54 7.24
N GLY A 59 1.38 10.82 6.11
CA GLY A 59 2.23 11.99 5.95
C GLY A 59 3.20 11.91 4.77
N GLN A 60 4.14 12.85 4.71
CA GLN A 60 5.06 12.99 3.59
C GLN A 60 6.43 12.34 3.87
N VAL A 61 6.99 11.66 2.87
CA VAL A 61 8.36 11.16 2.84
C VAL A 61 8.98 11.54 1.49
N GLY A 62 10.06 12.31 1.50
CA GLY A 62 10.75 12.72 0.27
C GLY A 62 9.84 13.45 -0.72
N GLY A 63 8.93 14.30 -0.23
CA GLY A 63 7.98 15.03 -1.08
C GLY A 63 6.72 14.25 -1.49
N ARG A 64 6.69 12.93 -1.31
CA ARG A 64 5.52 12.09 -1.66
C ARG A 64 4.68 11.77 -0.43
N ASN A 65 3.36 11.78 -0.57
CA ASN A 65 2.43 11.41 0.50
C ASN A 65 2.26 9.90 0.58
N TYR A 66 2.24 9.38 1.81
CA TYR A 66 2.05 7.96 2.11
C TYR A 66 1.05 7.75 3.23
N VAL A 67 0.34 6.63 3.14
CA VAL A 67 -0.48 6.05 4.20
C VAL A 67 -0.03 4.61 4.42
N VAL A 68 0.16 4.20 5.67
CA VAL A 68 0.50 2.81 6.02
C VAL A 68 -0.54 2.24 6.95
N VAL A 69 -1.25 1.20 6.53
CA VAL A 69 -2.26 0.51 7.33
C VAL A 69 -1.69 -0.81 7.83
N ARG A 70 -1.67 -1.01 9.15
CA ARG A 70 -1.40 -2.32 9.76
C ARG A 70 -2.70 -3.11 9.83
N ALA A 71 -2.68 -4.33 9.33
CA ALA A 71 -3.89 -5.15 9.25
C ALA A 71 -4.43 -5.51 10.63
N ALA A 72 -5.76 -5.53 10.75
CA ALA A 72 -6.44 -6.00 11.95
C ALA A 72 -6.35 -7.53 12.10
N SER A 73 -6.24 -8.27 10.99
CA SER A 73 -6.18 -9.73 10.96
C SER A 73 -4.80 -10.30 11.33
N ASP A 74 -3.71 -9.57 11.04
CA ASP A 74 -2.35 -9.94 11.43
C ASP A 74 -1.51 -8.67 11.64
N ALA A 75 -1.07 -8.44 12.89
CA ALA A 75 -0.28 -7.26 13.27
C ALA A 75 1.08 -7.17 12.57
N ARG A 76 1.57 -8.26 11.97
CA ARG A 76 2.81 -8.27 11.19
C ARG A 76 2.61 -7.72 9.78
N VAL A 77 1.39 -7.72 9.27
CA VAL A 77 1.06 -7.26 7.92
C VAL A 77 0.86 -5.76 7.92
N ARG A 78 1.57 -5.08 7.03
CA ARG A 78 1.43 -3.64 6.77
C ARG A 78 1.30 -3.41 5.27
N VAL A 79 0.37 -2.55 4.89
CA VAL A 79 0.15 -2.13 3.51
C VAL A 79 0.48 -0.65 3.40
N THR A 80 1.37 -0.32 2.49
CA THR A 80 1.78 1.04 2.19
C THR A 80 1.12 1.49 0.90
N TYR A 81 0.46 2.65 0.95
CA TYR A 81 -0.07 3.35 -0.20
C TYR A 81 0.73 4.65 -0.35
N GLY A 82 1.36 4.87 -1.50
CA GLY A 82 2.20 6.05 -1.77
C GLY A 82 1.80 6.76 -3.04
N GLY A 83 2.09 8.06 -3.14
CA GLY A 83 1.73 8.87 -4.32
C GLY A 83 0.34 9.50 -4.22
N LEU A 84 -0.10 9.86 -3.00
CA LEU A 84 -1.39 10.53 -2.80
C LEU A 84 -1.28 12.04 -3.08
N ALA A 85 -2.27 12.62 -3.75
CA ALA A 85 -2.44 14.08 -3.83
C ALA A 85 -2.96 14.65 -2.50
N ALA A 86 -3.87 13.93 -1.86
CA ALA A 86 -4.47 14.30 -0.60
C ALA A 86 -4.65 13.07 0.30
N ILE A 87 -4.42 13.25 1.60
CA ILE A 87 -4.65 12.23 2.63
C ILE A 87 -5.92 12.60 3.40
N SER A 88 -6.82 11.64 3.59
CA SER A 88 -8.10 11.82 4.30
C SER A 88 -8.13 11.19 5.69
N VAL A 89 -7.05 10.51 6.08
CA VAL A 89 -6.92 9.79 7.36
C VAL A 89 -5.70 10.26 8.15
N SER A 90 -5.74 10.04 9.45
CA SER A 90 -4.66 10.35 10.40
C SER A 90 -4.07 9.08 11.02
N ARG A 91 -2.84 9.19 11.51
CA ARG A 91 -2.23 8.11 12.31
C ARG A 91 -3.11 7.84 13.55
N GLY A 92 -3.43 6.57 13.78
CA GLY A 92 -4.29 6.11 14.87
C GLY A 92 -5.71 5.76 14.42
N ASP A 93 -6.14 6.25 13.25
CA ASP A 93 -7.46 5.96 12.72
C ASP A 93 -7.63 4.47 12.44
N ARG A 94 -8.83 3.97 12.76
CA ARG A 94 -9.29 2.64 12.33
C ARG A 94 -9.97 2.81 10.98
N VAL A 95 -9.57 1.97 10.03
CA VAL A 95 -10.17 1.95 8.69
C VAL A 95 -10.74 0.57 8.41
N VAL A 96 -11.87 0.52 7.72
CA VAL A 96 -12.41 -0.73 7.17
C VAL A 96 -12.02 -0.89 5.70
N ARG A 97 -11.96 -2.13 5.22
CA ARG A 97 -11.75 -2.42 3.78
C ARG A 97 -12.75 -1.64 2.94
N GLY A 98 -12.27 -0.92 1.93
CA GLY A 98 -13.07 -0.06 1.05
C GLY A 98 -13.23 1.37 1.54
N GLU A 99 -12.83 1.70 2.77
CA GLU A 99 -12.88 3.06 3.30
C GLU A 99 -11.86 3.97 2.61
N GLN A 100 -12.26 5.21 2.32
CA GLN A 100 -11.42 6.15 1.59
C GLN A 100 -10.22 6.59 2.45
N LEU A 101 -9.00 6.40 1.92
CA LEU A 101 -7.75 6.85 2.52
C LEU A 101 -7.32 8.22 2.00
N GLY A 102 -7.75 8.58 0.79
CA GLY A 102 -7.37 9.82 0.12
C GLY A 102 -7.63 9.80 -1.38
N ARG A 103 -6.79 10.52 -2.12
CA ARG A 103 -6.82 10.62 -3.57
C ARG A 103 -5.44 10.42 -4.17
N VAL A 104 -5.36 9.72 -5.30
CA VAL A 104 -4.10 9.48 -6.02
C VAL A 104 -3.63 10.76 -6.71
N ALA A 105 -2.32 11.01 -6.75
CA ALA A 105 -1.73 12.08 -7.53
C ALA A 105 -1.69 11.68 -9.01
N THR A 106 -0.66 10.97 -9.45
CA THR A 106 -0.46 10.56 -10.85
C THR A 106 -0.15 9.08 -11.00
N ASP A 107 0.50 8.51 -9.98
CA ASP A 107 0.95 7.14 -9.86
C ASP A 107 0.68 6.69 -8.42
N LEU A 108 0.42 5.39 -8.25
CA LEU A 108 0.18 4.80 -6.94
C LEU A 108 1.23 3.73 -6.66
N PHE A 109 2.01 3.92 -5.60
CA PHE A 109 2.84 2.86 -5.03
C PHE A 109 1.99 2.02 -4.08
N LEU A 110 2.00 0.69 -4.25
CA LEU A 110 1.40 -0.26 -3.32
C LEU A 110 2.45 -1.26 -2.82
N GLY A 111 2.80 -1.19 -1.55
CA GLY A 111 3.73 -2.12 -0.91
C GLY A 111 3.06 -2.98 0.14
N VAL A 112 3.46 -4.24 0.24
CA VAL A 112 3.07 -5.14 1.34
C VAL A 112 4.31 -5.59 2.10
N ARG A 113 4.27 -5.47 3.41
CA ARG A 113 5.33 -5.93 4.31
C ARG A 113 4.78 -6.86 5.38
N ILE A 114 5.39 -8.04 5.54
CA ILE A 114 5.08 -9.02 6.58
C ILE A 114 6.28 -9.12 7.53
N GLY A 115 6.09 -8.70 8.78
CA GLY A 115 7.20 -8.48 9.70
C GLY A 115 8.12 -7.40 9.13
N GLU A 116 9.35 -7.79 8.79
CA GLU A 116 10.35 -6.90 8.16
C GLU A 116 10.55 -7.18 6.65
N ARG A 117 9.87 -8.18 6.07
CA ARG A 117 10.06 -8.57 4.67
C ARG A 117 9.01 -7.96 3.77
N TYR A 118 9.45 -7.33 2.69
CA TYR A 118 8.56 -6.96 1.59
C TYR A 118 8.17 -8.22 0.81
N VAL A 119 6.91 -8.29 0.41
CA VAL A 119 6.36 -9.41 -0.36
C VAL A 119 5.64 -8.86 -1.59
N ASP A 120 5.56 -9.68 -2.63
CA ASP A 120 4.77 -9.37 -3.82
C ASP A 120 3.30 -9.18 -3.43
N PRO A 121 2.67 -8.03 -3.75
CA PRO A 121 1.24 -7.83 -3.51
C PRO A 121 0.32 -8.63 -4.43
N LEU A 122 0.82 -9.29 -5.48
CA LEU A 122 0.07 -10.17 -6.39
C LEU A 122 0.33 -11.67 -6.14
#